data_AF-A0A7K0SKY1-F1
#
_entry.id   AF-A0A7K0SKY1-F1
#
_cell.length_a   1.000
_cell.length_b   1.000
_cell.length_c   1.000
_cell.angle_alpha   90.00
_cell.angle_beta   90.00
_cell.angle_gamma   90.00
#
_symmetry.space_group_name_H-M   'P 1'
#
loop_
_entity.id
_entity.type
_entity.pdbx_description
1 polymer ?
#
loop_
_entity_poly.entity_id
_entity_poly.type
_entity_poly.pdbx_seq_one_letter_code
_entity_poly.pdbx_strand_id
1 'polypeptide(L)' 'MAANATAGDIVEVKLELDSGHREVELHSDLNAALVAAGLREQFEARTYSTRREFARQVAEAKAEDTRKRRIEKVVAALLA' A
#
# COMPACT_ATOMS: atom_id res chain seq x y z
N MET A 1 -0.14 -20.13 32.56
CA MET A 1 -1.51 -19.80 32.06
C MET A 1 -1.34 -19.07 30.74
N ALA A 2 -2.03 -19.56 29.70
CA ALA A 2 -1.78 -19.27 28.29
C ALA A 2 -2.24 -17.86 27.86
N ALA A 3 -1.47 -17.22 26.98
CA ALA A 3 -1.88 -16.01 26.27
C ALA A 3 -2.87 -16.39 25.18
N ASN A 4 -4.16 -16.17 25.45
CA ASN A 4 -5.25 -16.42 24.52
C ASN A 4 -5.49 -15.18 23.66
N ALA A 5 -4.66 -14.96 22.65
CA ALA A 5 -4.88 -13.90 21.66
C ALA A 5 -5.73 -14.46 20.51
N THR A 6 -7.02 -14.13 20.51
CA THR A 6 -7.95 -14.46 19.43
C THR A 6 -7.77 -13.45 18.30
N ALA A 7 -7.54 -13.94 17.08
CA ALA A 7 -7.47 -13.13 15.87
C ALA A 7 -8.87 -12.60 15.53
N GLY A 8 -9.09 -11.28 15.62
CA GLY A 8 -10.37 -10.67 15.29
C GLY A 8 -10.52 -9.17 15.52
N ASP A 9 -9.44 -8.45 15.81
CA ASP A 9 -9.55 -7.02 16.14
C ASP A 9 -9.70 -6.18 14.87
N ILE A 10 -10.91 -5.62 14.70
CA ILE A 10 -11.20 -4.57 13.74
C ILE A 10 -10.49 -3.32 14.24
N VAL A 11 -9.29 -3.07 13.73
CA VAL A 11 -8.54 -1.86 14.06
C VAL A 11 -9.25 -0.68 13.40
N GLU A 12 -9.97 0.10 14.20
CA GLU A 12 -10.56 1.37 13.78
C GLU A 12 -9.43 2.40 13.61
N VAL A 13 -8.83 2.40 12.42
CA VAL A 13 -7.77 3.36 12.08
C VAL A 13 -8.43 4.71 11.87
N LYS A 14 -8.37 5.56 12.89
CA LYS A 14 -8.72 6.97 12.80
C LYS A 14 -7.66 7.68 11.94
N LEU A 15 -7.95 7.77 10.65
CA LEU A 15 -7.06 8.37 9.66
C LEU A 15 -7.36 9.86 9.57
N GLU A 16 -6.72 10.62 10.46
CA GLU A 16 -6.69 12.09 10.36
C GLU A 16 -5.87 12.48 9.13
N LEU A 17 -6.48 13.27 8.25
CA LEU A 17 -5.87 13.77 7.03
C LEU A 17 -4.80 14.81 7.40
N ASP A 18 -3.59 14.36 7.71
CA ASP A 18 -2.41 15.22 7.83
C ASP A 18 -2.09 15.75 6.43
N SER A 19 -2.53 16.98 6.14
CA SER A 19 -2.39 17.70 4.87
C SER A 19 -0.95 18.14 4.56
N GLY A 20 0.05 17.45 5.11
CA GLY A 20 1.45 17.60 4.74
C GLY A 20 1.81 16.53 3.72
N HIS A 21 2.20 16.93 2.51
CA HIS A 21 2.77 16.08 1.47
C HIS A 21 3.99 15.29 2.00
N ARG A 22 3.76 14.20 2.72
CA ARG A 22 4.81 13.22 3.00
C ARG A 22 4.93 12.37 1.74
N GLU A 23 5.91 12.71 0.91
CA GLU A 23 6.28 11.86 -0.22
C GLU A 23 6.69 10.50 0.32
N VAL A 24 5.99 9.47 -0.15
CA VAL A 24 6.37 8.08 0.08
C VAL A 24 7.31 7.72 -1.06
N GLU A 25 8.52 7.25 -0.75
CA GLU A 25 9.42 6.70 -1.77
C GLU A 25 8.75 5.53 -2.48
N LEU A 26 8.21 5.83 -3.67
CA LEU A 26 7.57 4.86 -4.55
C LEU A 26 8.63 4.16 -5.37
N HIS A 27 8.64 2.83 -5.30
CA HIS A 27 9.46 2.05 -6.20
C HIS A 27 9.05 2.32 -7.66
N SER A 28 10.03 2.47 -8.55
CA SER A 28 9.83 2.79 -9.98
C SER A 28 8.84 1.84 -10.66
N ASP A 29 8.97 0.52 -10.42
CA ASP A 29 8.04 -0.49 -10.91
C ASP A 29 6.57 -0.26 -10.48
N LEU A 30 6.34 0.13 -9.22
CA LEU A 30 4.99 0.41 -8.72
C LEU A 30 4.43 1.67 -9.38
N ASN A 31 5.23 2.73 -9.47
CA ASN A 31 4.82 3.96 -10.15
C ASN A 31 4.48 3.69 -11.62
N ALA A 32 5.32 2.93 -12.34
CA ALA A 32 5.08 2.57 -13.73
C ALA A 32 3.77 1.79 -13.91
N ALA A 33 3.49 0.83 -13.03
CA ALA A 33 2.24 0.06 -13.07
C ALA A 33 1.00 0.93 -12.77
N LEU A 34 1.09 1.84 -11.80
CA LEU A 34 0.01 2.78 -11.47
C LEU A 34 -0.29 3.73 -12.62
N VAL A 35 0.75 4.26 -13.28
CA VAL A 35 0.61 5.14 -14.45
C VAL A 35 0.03 4.37 -15.62
N ALA A 36 0.53 3.17 -15.91
CA ALA A 36 0.02 2.32 -16.99
C ALA A 36 -1.46 1.95 -16.78
N ALA A 37 -1.88 1.76 -15.54
CA ALA A 37 -3.27 1.47 -15.18
C ALA A 37 -4.15 2.73 -15.03
N GLY A 38 -3.60 3.94 -15.07
CA GLY A 38 -4.34 5.17 -14.81
C GLY A 38 -4.82 5.30 -13.35
N LEU A 39 -4.20 4.59 -12.42
CA LEU A 39 -4.59 4.55 -11.00
C LEU A 39 -3.72 5.45 -10.11
N ARG A 40 -2.85 6.27 -10.71
CA ARG A 40 -1.94 7.15 -9.97
C ARG A 40 -2.70 8.09 -9.04
N GLU A 41 -3.74 8.76 -9.55
CA GLU A 41 -4.58 9.67 -8.76
C GLU A 41 -5.34 8.94 -7.67
N GLN A 42 -5.87 7.74 -7.95
CA GLN A 42 -6.56 6.92 -6.95
C GLN A 42 -5.61 6.48 -5.83
N PHE A 43 -4.37 6.11 -6.17
CA PHE A 43 -3.33 5.83 -5.20
C PHE A 43 -3.01 7.07 -4.36
N GLU A 44 -2.89 8.24 -4.98
CA GLU A 44 -2.60 9.50 -4.28
C GLU A 44 -3.74 9.97 -3.37
N ALA A 45 -4.98 9.69 -3.76
CA ALA A 45 -6.17 9.90 -2.94
C ALA A 45 -6.26 8.95 -1.73
N ARG A 46 -5.52 7.82 -1.74
CA ARG A 46 -5.40 6.97 -0.54
C ARG A 46 -4.62 7.68 0.55
N THR A 47 -4.91 7.27 1.77
CA THR A 47 -4.25 7.81 2.95
C THR A 47 -2.76 7.50 2.97
N TYR A 48 -1.98 8.34 3.65
CA TYR A 48 -0.53 8.20 3.73
C TYR A 48 -0.11 6.80 4.24
N SER A 49 -0.81 6.27 5.25
CA SER A 49 -0.54 4.95 5.81
C SER A 49 -0.67 3.84 4.77
N THR A 50 -1.75 3.85 3.97
CA THR A 50 -1.96 2.89 2.87
C THR A 50 -0.90 3.03 1.79
N ARG A 51 -0.59 4.26 1.36
CA ARG A 51 0.46 4.52 0.37
C ARG A 51 1.83 4.01 0.84
N ARG A 52 2.17 4.30 2.10
CA ARG A 52 3.42 3.86 2.75
C ARG A 52 3.49 2.35 2.86
N GLU A 53 2.41 1.70 3.24
CA GLU A 53 2.36 0.24 3.34
C GLU A 53 2.57 -0.43 1.97
N PHE A 54 1.88 0.05 0.94
CA PHE A 54 2.05 -0.46 -0.43
C PHE A 54 3.49 -0.26 -0.93
N ALA A 55 4.06 0.93 -0.75
CA ALA A 55 5.45 1.19 -1.12
C ALA A 55 6.43 0.29 -0.37
N ARG A 56 6.23 0.11 0.94
CA ARG A 56 7.05 -0.79 1.78
C ARG A 56 6.96 -2.24 1.30
N GLN A 57 5.75 -2.73 1.02
CA GLN A 57 5.56 -4.07 0.49
C GLN A 57 6.32 -4.26 -0.83
N VAL A 58 6.28 -3.30 -1.75
CA VAL A 58 7.02 -3.42 -3.00
C VAL A 58 8.54 -3.32 -2.76
N ALA A 59 9.00 -2.43 -1.89
CA ALA A 59 10.41 -2.23 -1.56
C ALA A 59 11.06 -3.41 -0.83
N GLU A 60 10.33 -4.07 0.08
CA GLU A 60 10.82 -5.25 0.81
C GLU A 60 10.92 -6.51 -0.10
N ALA A 61 10.35 -6.48 -1.31
CA ALA A 61 10.43 -7.58 -2.26
C ALA A 61 11.78 -7.60 -2.98
N LYS A 62 12.65 -8.52 -2.56
CA LYS A 62 13.96 -8.78 -3.19
C LYS A 62 13.85 -9.51 -4.54
N ALA A 63 12.84 -10.36 -4.69
CA ALA A 63 12.58 -11.08 -5.93
C ALA A 63 11.63 -10.30 -6.83
N GLU A 64 11.97 -10.18 -8.11
CA GLU A 64 11.16 -9.45 -9.10
C GLU A 64 9.77 -10.08 -9.29
N ASP A 65 9.65 -11.41 -9.26
CA ASP A 65 8.36 -12.11 -9.33
C ASP A 65 7.43 -11.72 -8.17
N THR A 66 7.98 -11.73 -6.94
CA THR A 66 7.25 -11.30 -5.74
C THR A 66 6.87 -9.83 -5.82
N ARG A 67 7.75 -8.99 -6.39
CA ARG A 67 7.48 -7.56 -6.58
C ARG A 67 6.30 -7.35 -7.52
N LYS A 68 6.29 -8.02 -8.68
CA LYS A 68 5.19 -7.96 -9.65
C LYS A 68 3.87 -8.39 -9.03
N ARG A 69 3.84 -9.52 -8.32
CA ARG A 69 2.65 -9.97 -7.59
C ARG A 69 2.14 -8.98 -6.55
N ARG A 70 3.05 -8.30 -5.83
CA ARG A 70 2.68 -7.26 -4.86
C ARG A 70 2.11 -6.02 -5.57
N ILE A 71 2.71 -5.61 -6.68
CA ILE A 71 2.21 -4.49 -7.49
C ILE A 71 0.81 -4.79 -8.03
N GLU A 72 0.58 -5.99 -8.57
CA GLU A 72 -0.74 -6.42 -9.04
C GLU A 72 -1.78 -6.39 -7.91
N LYS A 73 -1.41 -6.81 -6.70
CA LYS A 73 -2.29 -6.70 -5.52
C LYS A 73 -2.62 -5.24 -5.17
N VAL A 74 -1.63 -4.34 -5.25
CA VAL A 74 -1.87 -2.90 -5.00
C VAL A 74 -2.82 -2.33 -6.04
N VAL A 75 -2.58 -2.62 -7.32
CA VAL A 75 -3.45 -2.22 -8.44
C VAL A 75 -4.87 -2.75 -8.26
N ALA A 76 -5.03 -4.03 -7.90
CA ALA A 76 -6.33 -4.63 -7.62
C ALA A 76 -7.05 -3.96 -6.44
N ALA A 77 -6.33 -3.61 -5.37
CA ALA A 77 -6.89 -2.90 -4.21
C ALA A 77 -7.27 -1.43 -4.49
N LEU A 78 -6.81 -0.87 -5.60
CA LEU A 78 -7.23 0.45 -6.09
C LEU A 78 -8.41 0.36 -7.06
N LEU A 79 -8.59 -0.77 -7.74
CA LEU A 79 -9.73 -1.04 -8.62
C LEU A 79 -10.99 -1.49 -7.86
N ALA A 80 -10.82 -2.00 -6.63
CA ALA A 80 -11.89 -2.39 -5.72
C ALA A 80 -12.37 -1.23 -4.86
#